data_AF-A0A480B920-F1
#
_entry.id   AF-A0A480B920-F1
#
_cell.length_a   1.000
_cell.length_b   1.000
_cell.length_c   1.000
_cell.angle_alpha   90.00
_cell.angle_beta   90.00
_cell.angle_gamma   90.00
#
_symmetry.space_group_name_H-M   'P 1'
#
loop_
_entity.id
_entity.type
_entity.pdbx_description
1 polymer ?
#
loop_
_entity_poly.entity_id
_entity_poly.type
_entity_poly.pdbx_seq_one_letter_code
_entity_poly.pdbx_strand_id
1 'polypeptide(L)'
;MENFREELKAMLYLSGRMNRRSYVMNLLMIFGIGYLGGISISLERVSEFFWVLGWLIIAYSVVRELAIASRRIHDLNGPTYLAYIYIAAAIVAIFVPTLAKVMVLVKVGLALMPGDREANEYGERPASMIVV
;
A
#
# COMPACT_ATOMS: atom_id res chain seq x y z
N MET A 1 -18.00 9.02 14.81
CA MET A 1 -16.73 9.64 14.38
C MET A 1 -15.50 8.99 14.98
N GLU A 2 -15.57 8.41 16.20
CA GLU A 2 -14.43 7.67 16.79
C GLU A 2 -14.05 6.40 16.01
N ASN A 3 -15.01 5.54 15.62
CA ASN A 3 -14.70 4.34 14.82
C ASN A 3 -13.96 4.64 13.51
N PHE A 4 -14.38 5.67 12.77
CA PHE A 4 -13.69 6.06 11.53
C PHE A 4 -12.28 6.60 11.79
N ARG A 5 -12.07 7.30 12.92
CA ARG A 5 -10.75 7.77 13.34
C ARG A 5 -9.86 6.62 13.79
N GLU A 6 -10.40 5.61 14.46
CA GLU A 6 -9.68 4.41 14.87
C GLU A 6 -9.36 3.51 13.68
N GLU A 7 -10.29 3.33 12.74
CA GLU A 7 -10.04 2.65 11.46
C GLU A 7 -8.99 3.41 10.64
N LEU A 8 -9.08 4.73 10.54
CA LEU A 8 -8.03 5.55 9.93
C LEU A 8 -6.71 5.40 10.67
N LYS A 9 -6.70 5.38 12.00
CA LYS A 9 -5.48 5.17 12.79
C LYS A 9 -4.88 3.79 12.57
N ALA A 10 -5.70 2.74 12.48
CA ALA A 10 -5.26 1.37 12.24
C ALA A 10 -4.80 1.17 10.79
N MET A 11 -5.46 1.82 9.84
CA MET A 11 -5.07 1.83 8.42
C MET A 11 -3.79 2.66 8.20
N LEU A 12 -3.66 3.82 8.86
CA LEU A 12 -2.50 4.71 8.81
C LEU A 12 -1.44 4.37 9.88
N TYR A 13 -1.60 3.27 10.63
CA TYR A 13 -0.59 2.87 11.61
C TYR A 13 0.64 2.40 10.84
N LEU A 14 1.55 3.34 10.65
CA LEU A 14 2.82 3.17 9.94
C LEU A 14 3.80 2.29 10.71
N SER A 15 3.56 2.12 12.02
CA SER A 15 4.44 1.38 12.94
C SER A 15 3.97 -0.06 13.05
N GLY A 16 4.78 -1.00 12.58
CA GLY A 16 4.54 -2.42 12.78
C GLY A 16 5.16 -3.25 11.66
N ARG A 17 5.35 -4.54 11.94
CA ARG A 17 5.97 -5.46 10.99
C ARG A 17 4.91 -6.27 10.27
N MET A 18 5.13 -6.54 8.99
CA MET A 18 4.19 -7.32 8.19
C MET A 18 4.86 -8.50 7.49
N ASN A 19 4.29 -9.68 7.73
CA ASN A 19 4.74 -10.92 7.11
C ASN A 19 4.55 -10.86 5.58
N ARG A 20 5.44 -11.55 4.86
CA ARG A 20 5.47 -11.65 3.40
C ARG A 20 4.11 -12.06 2.79
N ARG A 21 3.41 -13.01 3.42
CA ARG A 21 2.10 -13.49 2.95
C ARG A 21 1.01 -12.42 3.10
N SER A 22 0.99 -11.72 4.24
CA SER A 22 0.10 -10.60 4.50
C SER A 22 0.37 -9.44 3.54
N TYR A 23 1.65 -9.16 3.24
CA TYR A 23 2.06 -8.19 2.23
C TYR A 23 1.50 -8.51 0.85
N VAL A 24 1.69 -9.75 0.36
CA VAL A 24 1.19 -10.16 -0.95
C VAL A 24 -0.34 -10.12 -1.04
N MET A 25 -1.07 -10.59 -0.02
CA MET A 25 -2.54 -10.55 -0.06
C MET A 25 -3.09 -9.13 -0.04
N ASN A 26 -2.52 -8.27 0.78
CA ASN A 26 -2.87 -6.86 0.79
C ASN A 26 -2.53 -6.17 -0.54
N LEU A 27 -1.40 -6.51 -1.16
CA LEU A 27 -0.99 -5.98 -2.46
C LEU A 27 -1.98 -6.38 -3.56
N LEU A 28 -2.39 -7.66 -3.60
CA LEU A 28 -3.42 -8.16 -4.52
C LEU A 28 -4.75 -7.44 -4.32
N MET A 29 -5.14 -7.21 -3.07
CA MET A 29 -6.37 -6.50 -2.73
C MET A 29 -6.34 -5.05 -3.22
N ILE A 30 -5.23 -4.34 -3.00
CA ILE A 30 -5.04 -2.97 -3.51
C ILE A 30 -5.05 -2.95 -5.03
N PHE A 31 -4.42 -3.91 -5.71
CA PHE A 31 -4.48 -4.01 -7.16
C PHE A 31 -5.92 -4.21 -7.66
N GLY A 32 -6.72 -5.06 -6.99
CA GLY A 32 -8.13 -5.24 -7.31
C GLY A 32 -8.96 -3.97 -7.12
N ILE A 33 -8.78 -3.29 -5.98
CA ILE A 33 -9.49 -2.03 -5.67
C ILE A 33 -9.06 -0.91 -6.64
N GLY A 34 -7.77 -0.77 -6.90
CA GLY A 34 -7.23 0.21 -7.85
C GLY A 34 -7.71 -0.04 -9.28
N TYR A 35 -7.84 -1.30 -9.70
CA TYR A 35 -8.41 -1.68 -11.00
C TYR A 35 -9.89 -1.28 -11.11
N LEU A 36 -10.68 -1.49 -10.06
CA LEU A 36 -12.06 -1.01 -9.98
C LEU A 36 -12.13 0.52 -10.09
N GLY A 37 -11.24 1.24 -9.40
CA GLY A 37 -11.12 2.69 -9.52
C GLY A 37 -10.81 3.14 -10.96
N GLY A 38 -9.88 2.46 -11.64
CA GLY A 38 -9.56 2.71 -13.05
C GLY A 38 -10.75 2.45 -13.99
N ILE A 39 -11.51 1.37 -13.78
CA ILE A 39 -12.75 1.11 -14.53
C ILE A 39 -13.75 2.23 -14.29
N SER A 40 -13.94 2.68 -13.04
CA SER A 40 -14.84 3.79 -12.74
C SER A 40 -14.45 5.07 -13.49
N ILE A 41 -13.16 5.41 -13.54
CA ILE A 41 -12.69 6.56 -14.34
C ILE A 41 -13.00 6.36 -15.84
N SER A 42 -12.81 5.16 -16.38
CA SER A 42 -13.11 4.89 -17.80
C SER A 42 -14.60 5.03 -18.16
N LEU A 43 -15.49 4.93 -17.16
CA LEU A 43 -16.93 5.13 -17.30
C LEU A 43 -17.35 6.61 -17.18
N GLU A 44 -16.41 7.55 -17.11
CA GLU A 44 -16.67 9.01 -17.10
C GLU A 44 -17.61 9.43 -18.23
N ARG A 45 -17.52 8.80 -19.41
CA ARG A 45 -18.40 9.09 -20.56
C ARG A 45 -19.89 8.83 -20.28
N VAL A 46 -20.20 8.04 -19.24
CA VAL A 46 -21.56 7.74 -18.81
C VAL A 46 -22.04 8.76 -17.76
N SER A 47 -21.16 9.16 -16.83
CA SER A 47 -21.48 10.16 -15.80
C SER A 47 -20.22 10.67 -15.11
N GLU A 48 -20.17 11.99 -14.86
CA GLU A 48 -19.13 12.65 -14.05
C GLU A 48 -19.03 12.07 -12.63
N PHE A 49 -20.10 11.48 -12.11
CA PHE A 49 -20.09 10.79 -10.81
C PHE A 49 -19.05 9.66 -10.76
N PHE A 50 -18.93 8.87 -11.84
CA PHE A 50 -17.98 7.75 -11.88
C PHE A 50 -16.53 8.22 -11.92
N TRP A 51 -16.28 9.41 -12.47
CA TRP A 51 -14.96 10.03 -12.45
C TRP A 51 -14.53 10.40 -11.03
N VAL A 52 -15.39 11.10 -10.28
CA VAL A 52 -15.13 11.45 -8.88
C VAL A 52 -14.98 10.20 -8.01
N LEU A 53 -15.88 9.23 -8.19
CA LEU A 53 -15.83 7.95 -7.47
C LEU A 53 -14.53 7.18 -7.75
N GLY A 54 -14.11 7.13 -9.02
CA GLY A 54 -12.88 6.47 -9.43
C GLY A 54 -11.63 7.10 -8.78
N TRP A 55 -11.54 8.43 -8.76
CA TRP A 55 -10.46 9.13 -8.07
C TRP A 55 -10.45 8.90 -6.55
N LEU A 56 -11.62 8.83 -5.91
CA LEU A 56 -11.72 8.49 -4.49
C LEU A 56 -11.21 7.07 -4.21
N ILE A 57 -11.55 6.10 -5.06
CA ILE A 57 -11.07 4.71 -4.95
C ILE A 57 -9.55 4.62 -5.16
N ILE A 58 -9.01 5.37 -6.13
CA ILE A 58 -7.56 5.44 -6.34
C ILE A 58 -6.87 6.09 -5.14
N ALA A 59 -7.39 7.21 -4.62
CA ALA A 59 -6.83 7.86 -3.44
C ALA A 59 -6.80 6.92 -2.22
N TYR A 60 -7.89 6.19 -1.97
CA TYR A 60 -7.94 5.16 -0.94
C TYR A 60 -6.89 4.06 -1.16
N SER A 61 -6.75 3.58 -2.40
CA SER A 61 -5.79 2.53 -2.76
C SER A 61 -4.33 2.98 -2.49
N VAL A 62 -3.99 4.22 -2.82
CA VAL A 62 -2.66 4.80 -2.58
C VAL A 62 -2.35 4.90 -1.08
N VAL A 63 -3.32 5.37 -0.27
CA VAL A 63 -3.14 5.46 1.19
C VAL A 63 -2.98 4.08 1.82
N ARG A 64 -3.73 3.08 1.36
CA ARG A 64 -3.59 1.71 1.85
C ARG A 64 -2.24 1.12 1.46
N GLU A 65 -1.81 1.32 0.22
CA GLU A 65 -0.51 0.86 -0.28
C GLU A 65 0.66 1.40 0.55
N LEU A 66 0.58 2.68 0.93
CA LEU A 66 1.55 3.37 1.77
C LEU A 66 1.73 2.68 3.13
N ALA A 67 0.64 2.37 3.82
CA ALA A 67 0.70 1.72 5.12
C ALA A 67 1.31 0.32 5.05
N ILE A 68 1.05 -0.39 3.95
CA ILE A 68 1.55 -1.75 3.70
C ILE A 68 3.03 -1.74 3.31
N ALA A 69 3.45 -0.82 2.45
CA ALA A 69 4.85 -0.64 2.07
C ALA A 69 5.71 -0.22 3.27
N SER A 70 5.23 0.71 4.10
CA SER A 70 5.92 1.13 5.32
C SER A 70 6.15 -0.05 6.26
N ARG A 71 5.09 -0.80 6.59
CA ARG A 71 5.20 -1.98 7.48
C ARG A 71 6.11 -3.08 6.93
N ARG A 72 6.25 -3.17 5.61
CA ARG A 72 7.15 -4.12 4.96
C ARG A 72 8.60 -3.65 4.98
N ILE A 73 8.84 -2.37 4.77
CA ILE A 73 10.16 -1.75 4.88
C ILE A 73 10.66 -1.85 6.32
N HIS A 74 9.80 -1.58 7.30
CA HIS A 74 10.10 -1.77 8.72
C HIS A 74 10.39 -3.24 9.07
N ASP A 75 9.73 -4.22 8.43
CA ASP A 75 10.06 -5.63 8.60
C ASP A 75 11.43 -6.03 8.01
N LEU A 76 11.97 -5.24 7.08
CA LEU A 76 13.33 -5.38 6.56
C LEU A 76 14.36 -4.57 7.35
N ASN A 77 13.97 -4.02 8.51
CA ASN A 77 14.76 -3.06 9.29
C ASN A 77 15.15 -1.80 8.49
N GLY A 78 14.33 -1.45 7.49
CA GLY A 78 14.54 -0.29 6.65
C GLY A 78 14.10 1.00 7.33
N PRO A 79 14.84 2.10 7.16
CA PRO A 79 14.51 3.37 7.79
C PRO A 79 13.22 3.99 7.22
N THR A 80 12.44 4.65 8.07
CA THR A 80 11.13 5.25 7.74
C THR A 80 11.19 6.25 6.56
N TYR A 81 12.35 6.87 6.27
CA TYR A 81 12.47 7.76 5.12
C TYR A 81 12.26 7.06 3.77
N LEU A 82 12.53 5.75 3.68
CA LEU A 82 12.25 4.97 2.47
C LEU A 82 10.74 4.88 2.19
N ALA A 83 9.91 4.88 3.23
CA ALA A 83 8.46 4.96 3.05
C ALA A 83 8.06 6.32 2.46
N TYR A 84 8.66 7.44 2.88
CA TYR A 84 8.39 8.75 2.26
C TYR A 84 8.83 8.82 0.79
N ILE A 85 9.99 8.26 0.45
CA ILE A 85 10.45 8.15 -0.95
C ILE A 85 9.48 7.30 -1.76
N TYR A 86 9.02 6.18 -1.20
CA TYR A 86 8.04 5.29 -1.82
C TYR A 86 6.71 6.01 -2.11
N ILE A 87 6.25 6.87 -1.21
CA ILE A 87 5.03 7.70 -1.39
C ILE A 87 5.22 8.68 -2.53
N ALA A 88 6.31 9.44 -2.51
CA ALA A 88 6.60 10.42 -3.56
C ALA A 88 6.67 9.72 -4.93
N ALA A 89 7.33 8.57 -5.00
CA ALA A 89 7.41 7.75 -6.21
C ALA A 89 6.04 7.20 -6.65
N ALA A 90 5.18 6.77 -5.72
CA ALA A 90 3.84 6.27 -6.02
C ALA A 90 2.93 7.36 -6.60
N ILE A 91 3.00 8.58 -6.06
CA ILE A 91 2.24 9.73 -6.59
C ILE A 91 2.71 10.09 -8.00
N VAL A 92 4.03 10.16 -8.21
CA VAL A 92 4.59 10.45 -9.55
C VAL A 92 4.27 9.33 -10.54
N ALA A 93 4.21 8.07 -10.09
CA ALA A 93 3.90 6.92 -10.92
C ALA A 93 2.47 6.96 -11.51
N ILE A 94 1.54 7.73 -10.93
CA ILE A 94 0.21 7.97 -11.51
C ILE A 94 0.35 8.67 -12.88
N PHE A 95 1.32 9.56 -13.01
CA PHE A 95 1.53 10.37 -14.22
C PHE A 95 2.64 9.82 -15.13
N VAL A 96 3.51 8.93 -14.62
CA VAL A 96 4.67 8.41 -15.33
C VAL A 96 4.59 6.88 -15.45
N PRO A 97 4.13 6.34 -16.60
CA PRO A 97 3.95 4.90 -16.80
C PRO A 97 5.23 4.08 -16.59
N THR A 98 6.39 4.63 -16.96
CA THR A 98 7.69 3.97 -16.76
C THR A 98 7.99 3.80 -15.26
N LEU A 99 7.72 4.82 -14.45
CA LEU A 99 7.91 4.76 -13.01
C LEU A 99 6.94 3.77 -12.36
N ALA A 100 5.70 3.67 -12.86
CA ALA A 100 4.75 2.65 -12.42
C ALA A 100 5.28 1.22 -12.61
N LYS A 101 5.90 0.92 -13.76
CA LYS A 101 6.55 -0.38 -14.01
C LYS A 101 7.69 -0.65 -13.02
N VAL A 102 8.52 0.35 -12.74
CA VAL A 102 9.60 0.25 -11.74
C VAL A 102 9.03 -0.01 -10.35
N MET A 103 7.97 0.69 -9.96
CA MET A 103 7.30 0.47 -8.67
C MET A 103 6.73 -0.94 -8.53
N VAL A 104 6.20 -1.53 -9.61
CA VAL A 104 5.79 -2.94 -9.62
C VAL A 104 6.99 -3.86 -9.33
N LEU A 105 8.16 -3.60 -9.94
CA LEU A 105 9.37 -4.38 -9.66
C LEU A 105 9.82 -4.24 -8.21
N VAL A 106 9.78 -3.03 -7.65
CA VAL A 106 10.11 -2.78 -6.23
C VAL A 106 9.16 -3.56 -5.31
N LYS A 107 7.85 -3.54 -5.59
CA LYS A 107 6.83 -4.31 -4.86
C LYS A 107 7.12 -5.81 -4.90
N VAL A 108 7.45 -6.34 -6.07
CA VAL A 108 7.83 -7.75 -6.23
C VAL A 108 9.10 -8.04 -5.43
N GLY A 109 10.11 -7.16 -5.49
CA GLY A 109 11.34 -7.28 -4.69
C GLY A 109 11.06 -7.35 -3.19
N LEU A 110 10.27 -6.41 -2.66
CA LEU A 110 9.85 -6.39 -1.25
C LEU A 110 9.05 -7.64 -0.87
N ALA A 111 8.24 -8.16 -1.79
CA ALA A 111 7.51 -9.39 -1.63
C ALA A 111 8.39 -10.64 -1.69
N LEU A 112 9.60 -10.60 -2.27
CA LEU A 112 10.49 -11.76 -2.38
C LEU A 112 11.53 -11.80 -1.24
N MET A 113 11.99 -10.63 -0.78
CA MET A 113 13.01 -10.55 0.28
C MET A 113 12.53 -11.23 1.57
N PRO A 114 13.35 -11.99 2.29
CA PRO A 114 13.01 -12.46 3.62
C PRO A 114 13.00 -11.27 4.60
N GLY A 115 11.99 -11.20 5.46
CA GLY A 115 11.97 -10.24 6.58
C GLY A 115 13.05 -10.55 7.61
N ASP A 116 13.34 -9.58 8.47
CA ASP A 116 14.27 -9.76 9.58
C ASP A 116 13.80 -10.89 10.51
N ARG A 117 14.73 -11.74 10.96
CA ARG A 117 14.39 -12.90 11.80
C ARG A 117 14.31 -12.55 13.28
N GLU A 118 14.93 -11.44 13.66
CA GLU A 118 15.00 -10.96 15.04
C GLU A 118 14.03 -9.80 15.28
N ALA A 119 13.76 -9.46 16.54
CA ALA A 119 12.99 -8.26 16.88
C ALA A 119 13.80 -7.01 16.50
N ASN A 120 13.14 -5.99 15.95
CA ASN A 120 13.79 -4.73 15.59
C ASN A 120 13.07 -3.54 16.25
N GLU A 121 13.57 -2.33 16.00
CA GLU A 121 13.04 -1.07 16.58
C GLU A 121 11.54 -0.86 16.28
N TYR A 122 11.01 -1.51 15.25
CA TYR A 122 9.63 -1.42 14.79
C TYR A 122 8.71 -2.54 15.31
N GLY A 123 9.24 -3.50 16.07
CA GLY A 123 8.46 -4.49 16.83
C GLY A 123 8.93 -5.95 16.73
N GLU A 124 8.18 -6.82 17.39
CA GLU A 124 8.40 -8.26 17.36
C GLU A 124 8.12 -8.87 15.98
N ARG A 125 8.70 -10.05 15.74
CA ARG A 125 8.51 -10.78 14.49
C ARG A 125 7.01 -11.00 14.22
N PRO A 126 6.49 -10.60 13.06
CA PRO A 126 5.07 -10.72 12.76
C PRO A 126 4.67 -12.20 12.74
N ALA A 127 3.54 -12.51 13.39
CA ALA A 127 2.97 -13.86 13.40
C ALA A 127 2.77 -14.38 11.97
N SER A 128 2.83 -15.71 11.79
CA SER A 128 2.65 -16.35 10.49
C SER A 128 1.24 -16.21 9.91
N MET A 129 0.29 -15.68 10.69
CA MET A 129 -1.10 -15.47 10.29
C MET A 129 -1.25 -14.29 9.32
N ILE A 130 -2.19 -14.44 8.38
CA ILE A 130 -2.50 -13.40 7.39
C ILE A 130 -3.34 -12.33 8.10
N VAL A 131 -2.85 -11.09 8.10
CA VAL A 131 -3.59 -9.92 8.57
C VAL A 131 -3.88 -9.06 7.35
N VAL A 132 -5.15 -8.87 7.03
CA VAL A 132 -5.68 -8.13 5.88
C VAL A 132 -6.08 -6.73 6.30
#